data_AF-A0A9X1X7H0-F1
#
_entry.id   AF-A0A9X1X7H0-F1
#
_cell.length_a   1.000
_cell.length_b   1.000
_cell.length_c   1.000
_cell.angle_alpha   90.00
_cell.angle_beta   90.00
_cell.angle_gamma   90.00
#
_symmetry.space_group_name_H-M   'P 1'
#
loop_
_entity.id
_entity.type
_entity.pdbx_description
1 polymer ?
#
loop_
_entity_poly.entity_id
_entity_poly.type
_entity_poly.pdbx_seq_one_letter_code
_entity_poly.pdbx_strand_id
1 'polypeptide(L)'
;MNEKEIWKWIFETMPQGELLTLGKTCKVKIAGFRQINWKSQFKILKPKLINSLLEPLKIKAIKEITRMEVEENDEYYEILTSTETNLINNISNQQDGRKILRILLSSIEEDKHKLAYTLFENKVQGLPNEEIEGKNEKSEVKTDEKKERIVSKDIKSLETQVKKKEIQIQELQKIASKAENNLKKERDKWEKEKKQYLEQIQNLREKTTNQENQINEDLSKVNSSSKEISKLNQILVEKQDEINRLHAICLTLKSNEQVAVTVEKPKKKIALIGNERSLKNVNCYSHNPEIIEPATIDEIDNNEIWSKFDEIHVISFELTSGRLRKLRNMASNEVLKEFNTIHNLISYVDAQGV
;
A
#
# COMPACT_ATOMS: atom_id res chain seq x y z
N MET A 1 -14.57 -20.46 -46.61
CA MET A 1 -15.58 -20.12 -45.59
C MET A 1 -15.01 -19.08 -44.65
N ASN A 2 -15.81 -18.15 -44.12
CA ASN A 2 -15.26 -17.07 -43.29
C ASN A 2 -15.30 -17.48 -41.81
N GLU A 3 -14.14 -17.67 -41.17
CA GLU A 3 -14.00 -17.96 -39.74
C GLU A 3 -14.86 -17.04 -38.85
N LYS A 4 -15.02 -15.78 -39.31
CA LYS A 4 -15.85 -14.76 -38.67
C LYS A 4 -17.33 -15.15 -38.54
N GLU A 5 -17.86 -15.93 -39.48
CA GLU A 5 -19.26 -16.38 -39.47
C GLU A 5 -19.48 -17.46 -38.40
N ILE A 6 -18.52 -18.36 -38.22
CA ILE A 6 -18.59 -19.39 -37.17
C ILE A 6 -18.47 -18.74 -35.79
N TRP A 7 -17.52 -17.81 -35.62
CA TRP A 7 -17.42 -17.04 -34.37
C TRP A 7 -18.69 -16.26 -34.06
N LYS A 8 -19.32 -15.65 -35.08
CA LYS A 8 -20.58 -14.95 -34.91
C LYS A 8 -21.67 -15.89 -34.41
N TRP A 9 -21.79 -17.07 -35.02
CA TRP A 9 -22.75 -18.09 -34.60
C TRP A 9 -22.48 -18.59 -33.17
N ILE A 10 -21.21 -18.83 -32.82
CA ILE A 10 -20.80 -19.22 -31.45
C ILE A 10 -21.29 -18.17 -30.43
N PHE A 11 -21.08 -16.88 -30.69
CA PHE A 11 -21.49 -15.82 -29.77
C PHE A 11 -23.01 -15.59 -29.74
N GLU A 12 -23.71 -15.81 -30.85
CA GLU A 12 -25.18 -15.71 -30.92
C GLU A 12 -25.88 -16.80 -30.12
N THR A 13 -25.31 -18.01 -30.11
CA THR A 13 -25.85 -19.20 -29.43
C THR A 13 -25.33 -19.40 -28.00
N MET A 14 -24.41 -18.53 -27.54
CA MET A 14 -23.86 -18.57 -26.19
C MET A 14 -24.87 -18.05 -25.14
N PRO A 15 -24.94 -18.67 -23.94
CA PRO A 15 -25.77 -18.19 -22.83
C PRO A 15 -25.37 -16.77 -22.43
N GLN A 16 -26.35 -15.98 -21.99
CA GLN A 16 -26.13 -14.59 -21.59
C GLN A 16 -25.02 -14.44 -20.53
N GLY A 17 -24.96 -15.34 -19.55
CA GLY A 17 -23.93 -15.31 -18.50
C GLY A 17 -22.51 -15.48 -19.05
N GLU A 18 -22.32 -16.48 -19.92
CA GLU A 18 -21.01 -16.78 -20.53
C GLU A 18 -20.54 -15.65 -21.45
N LEU A 19 -21.45 -15.13 -22.30
CA LEU A 19 -21.11 -14.05 -23.23
C LEU A 19 -20.71 -12.75 -22.48
N LEU A 20 -21.34 -12.47 -21.34
CA LEU A 20 -20.98 -11.33 -20.49
C LEU A 20 -19.62 -11.51 -19.82
N THR A 21 -19.32 -12.71 -19.32
CA THR A 21 -18.02 -13.02 -18.74
C THR A 21 -16.92 -12.86 -19.77
N LEU A 22 -17.12 -13.41 -20.98
CA LEU A 22 -16.19 -13.30 -22.09
C LEU A 22 -15.96 -11.84 -22.50
N GLY A 23 -17.01 -11.03 -22.57
CA GLY A 23 -16.93 -9.57 -22.80
C GLY A 23 -16.11 -8.82 -21.74
N LYS A 24 -16.24 -9.19 -20.46
CA LYS A 24 -15.48 -8.61 -19.36
C LYS A 24 -14.01 -9.00 -19.42
N THR A 25 -13.72 -10.30 -19.60
CA THR A 25 -12.35 -10.82 -19.71
C THR A 25 -11.62 -10.17 -20.89
N CYS A 26 -12.30 -9.99 -22.01
CA CYS A 26 -11.77 -9.32 -23.19
C CYS A 26 -11.74 -7.78 -23.09
N LYS A 27 -12.14 -7.19 -21.96
CA LYS A 27 -12.18 -5.73 -21.70
C LYS A 27 -12.93 -4.95 -22.81
N VAL A 28 -14.08 -5.46 -23.26
CA VAL A 28 -14.91 -4.79 -24.28
C VAL A 28 -15.54 -3.52 -23.68
N LYS A 29 -15.37 -2.38 -24.36
CA LYS A 29 -15.95 -1.09 -23.97
C LYS A 29 -17.07 -0.72 -24.94
N ILE A 30 -18.32 -0.70 -24.47
CA ILE A 30 -19.47 -0.27 -25.27
C ILE A 30 -19.92 1.11 -24.79
N ALA A 31 -19.96 2.09 -25.68
CA ALA A 31 -20.40 3.45 -25.36
C ALA A 31 -21.86 3.46 -24.89
N GLY A 32 -22.15 4.20 -23.80
CA GLY A 32 -23.47 4.27 -23.17
C GLY A 32 -23.66 3.36 -21.95
N PHE A 33 -22.62 2.61 -21.52
CA PHE A 33 -22.71 1.71 -20.37
C PHE A 33 -21.59 1.93 -19.34
N ARG A 34 -21.98 2.28 -18.10
CA ARG A 34 -21.17 2.03 -16.89
C ARG A 34 -21.47 0.61 -16.42
N GLN A 35 -20.45 -0.08 -15.88
CA GLN A 35 -20.31 -1.53 -15.68
C GLN A 35 -21.44 -2.28 -14.91
N ILE A 36 -22.52 -1.61 -14.49
CA ILE A 36 -23.41 -2.07 -13.42
C ILE A 36 -24.78 -2.59 -13.93
N ASN A 37 -25.27 -2.20 -15.13
CA ASN A 37 -26.66 -2.49 -15.53
C ASN A 37 -26.85 -3.46 -16.73
N TRP A 38 -25.90 -4.37 -16.97
CA TRP A 38 -25.94 -5.30 -18.12
C TRP A 38 -27.16 -6.22 -18.17
N LYS A 39 -27.79 -6.51 -17.03
CA LYS A 39 -28.92 -7.44 -16.93
C LYS A 39 -30.22 -6.88 -17.52
N SER A 40 -30.47 -5.58 -17.41
CA SER A 40 -31.75 -4.96 -17.83
C SER A 40 -31.81 -4.65 -19.33
N GLN A 41 -30.67 -4.46 -20.00
CA GLN A 41 -30.61 -4.04 -21.41
C GLN A 41 -29.89 -5.04 -22.34
N PHE A 42 -29.69 -6.28 -21.88
CA PHE A 42 -28.89 -7.27 -22.61
C PHE A 42 -29.38 -7.52 -24.05
N LYS A 43 -30.71 -7.54 -24.29
CA LYS A 43 -31.27 -7.73 -25.64
C LYS A 43 -30.77 -6.70 -26.65
N ILE A 44 -30.61 -5.44 -26.23
CA ILE A 44 -30.16 -4.33 -27.08
C ILE A 44 -28.64 -4.34 -27.24
N LEU A 45 -27.92 -4.78 -26.20
CA LEU A 45 -26.46 -4.77 -26.17
C LEU A 45 -25.83 -6.00 -26.81
N LYS A 46 -26.54 -7.13 -26.86
CA LYS A 46 -26.03 -8.39 -27.39
C LYS A 46 -25.43 -8.23 -28.79
N PRO A 47 -26.10 -7.58 -29.77
CA PRO A 47 -25.49 -7.37 -31.10
C PRO A 47 -24.22 -6.50 -31.06
N LYS A 48 -24.20 -5.44 -30.24
CA LYS A 48 -23.03 -4.55 -30.10
C LYS A 48 -21.83 -5.27 -29.45
N LEU A 49 -22.12 -6.11 -28.46
CA LEU A 49 -21.13 -6.93 -27.78
C LEU A 49 -20.54 -7.97 -28.74
N ILE A 50 -21.39 -8.69 -29.49
CA ILE A 50 -20.97 -9.66 -30.51
C ILE A 50 -20.08 -8.97 -31.55
N ASN A 51 -20.50 -7.82 -32.07
CA ASN A 51 -19.71 -7.09 -33.08
C ASN A 51 -18.33 -6.66 -32.55
N SER A 52 -18.22 -6.25 -31.29
CA SER A 52 -16.92 -5.92 -30.69
C SER A 52 -16.07 -7.15 -30.41
N LEU A 53 -16.67 -8.28 -30.02
CA LEU A 53 -15.94 -9.55 -29.84
C LEU A 53 -15.44 -10.15 -31.16
N LEU A 54 -16.09 -9.83 -32.28
CA LEU A 54 -15.66 -10.21 -33.63
C LEU A 54 -14.47 -9.39 -34.17
N GLU A 55 -13.95 -8.43 -33.41
CA GLU A 55 -12.72 -7.72 -33.78
C GLU A 55 -11.51 -8.67 -33.75
N PRO A 56 -10.58 -8.61 -34.72
CA PRO A 56 -9.46 -9.56 -34.82
C PRO A 56 -8.61 -9.68 -33.54
N LEU A 57 -8.36 -8.55 -32.87
CA LEU A 57 -7.62 -8.51 -31.61
C LEU A 57 -8.36 -9.24 -30.48
N LYS A 58 -9.70 -9.18 -30.46
CA LYS A 58 -10.53 -9.85 -29.47
C LYS A 58 -10.65 -11.33 -29.76
N ILE A 59 -10.85 -11.73 -31.03
CA ILE A 59 -10.81 -13.13 -31.43
C ILE A 59 -9.49 -13.77 -31.04
N LYS A 60 -8.34 -13.11 -31.30
CA LYS A 60 -7.03 -13.62 -30.88
C LYS A 60 -6.94 -13.83 -29.37
N ALA A 61 -7.44 -12.88 -28.57
CA ALA A 61 -7.48 -13.02 -27.12
C ALA A 61 -8.39 -14.17 -26.65
N ILE A 62 -9.55 -14.36 -27.31
CA ILE A 62 -10.49 -15.44 -27.00
C ILE A 62 -9.87 -16.80 -27.31
N LYS A 63 -9.15 -16.93 -28.43
CA LYS A 63 -8.42 -18.16 -28.77
C LYS A 63 -7.37 -18.50 -27.71
N GLU A 64 -6.64 -17.49 -27.23
CA GLU A 64 -5.64 -17.68 -26.18
C GLU A 64 -6.28 -18.14 -24.86
N ILE A 65 -7.34 -17.47 -24.42
CA ILE A 65 -8.08 -17.85 -23.20
C ILE A 65 -8.60 -19.28 -23.33
N THR A 66 -9.16 -19.63 -24.48
CA THR A 66 -9.70 -20.98 -24.72
C THR A 66 -8.60 -22.03 -24.71
N ARG A 67 -7.39 -21.71 -25.20
CA ARG A 67 -6.25 -22.63 -25.14
C ARG A 67 -5.81 -22.89 -23.71
N MET A 68 -5.73 -21.85 -22.88
CA MET A 68 -5.46 -22.01 -21.45
C MET A 68 -6.53 -22.86 -20.76
N GLU A 69 -7.81 -22.65 -21.10
CA GLU A 69 -8.92 -23.49 -20.58
C GLU A 69 -8.79 -24.96 -21.00
N VAL A 70 -8.23 -25.25 -22.19
CA VAL A 70 -8.00 -26.62 -22.67
C VAL A 70 -6.84 -27.29 -21.91
N GLU A 71 -5.79 -26.54 -21.57
CA GLU A 71 -4.66 -27.06 -20.79
C GLU A 71 -5.05 -27.39 -19.34
N GLU A 72 -6.02 -26.67 -18.78
CA GLU A 72 -6.49 -26.83 -17.40
C GLU A 72 -7.69 -27.80 -17.25
N ASN A 73 -8.32 -28.22 -18.36
CA ASN A 73 -9.55 -29.02 -18.33
C ASN A 73 -9.45 -30.26 -19.22
N ASP A 74 -9.38 -31.43 -18.59
CA ASP A 74 -9.32 -32.74 -19.25
C ASP A 74 -10.48 -32.96 -20.23
N GLU A 75 -11.69 -32.48 -19.94
CA GLU A 75 -12.86 -32.59 -20.84
C GLU A 75 -12.62 -31.82 -22.16
N TYR A 76 -11.96 -30.65 -22.07
CA TYR A 76 -11.68 -29.82 -23.24
C TYR A 76 -10.53 -30.39 -24.07
N TYR A 77 -9.56 -31.01 -23.40
CA TYR A 77 -8.48 -31.74 -24.05
C TYR A 77 -8.99 -33.00 -24.78
N GLU A 78 -9.93 -33.75 -24.19
CA GLU A 78 -10.61 -34.87 -24.84
C GLU A 78 -11.35 -34.44 -26.10
N ILE A 79 -12.02 -33.29 -26.08
CA ILE A 79 -12.68 -32.73 -27.28
C ILE A 79 -11.65 -32.39 -28.37
N LEU A 80 -10.51 -31.80 -28.01
CA LEU A 80 -9.49 -31.43 -28.98
C LEU A 80 -8.86 -32.66 -29.66
N THR A 81 -8.70 -33.76 -28.92
CA THR A 81 -8.08 -35.01 -29.40
C THR A 81 -9.06 -35.99 -30.05
N SER A 82 -10.37 -35.78 -29.89
CA SER A 82 -11.41 -36.66 -30.42
C SER A 82 -11.46 -36.72 -31.95
N THR A 83 -11.94 -37.86 -32.46
CA THR A 83 -12.18 -38.05 -33.90
C THR A 83 -13.46 -37.36 -34.36
N GLU A 84 -13.55 -37.05 -35.65
CA GLU A 84 -14.73 -36.43 -36.27
C GLU A 84 -16.03 -37.18 -35.94
N THR A 85 -16.03 -38.51 -36.02
CA THR A 85 -17.21 -39.34 -35.71
C THR A 85 -17.68 -39.19 -34.26
N ASN A 86 -16.75 -39.09 -33.31
CA ASN A 86 -17.06 -38.92 -31.90
C ASN A 86 -17.57 -37.50 -31.63
N LEU A 87 -16.97 -36.50 -32.27
CA LEU A 87 -17.42 -35.10 -32.17
C LEU A 87 -18.82 -34.91 -32.75
N ILE A 88 -19.15 -35.54 -33.87
CA ILE A 88 -20.49 -35.52 -34.47
C ILE A 88 -21.53 -36.13 -33.52
N ASN A 89 -21.20 -37.26 -32.89
CA ASN A 89 -22.08 -37.90 -31.91
C ASN A 89 -22.28 -37.02 -30.67
N ASN A 90 -21.23 -36.34 -30.19
CA ASN A 90 -21.32 -35.43 -29.05
C ASN A 90 -22.16 -34.18 -29.35
N ILE A 91 -22.04 -33.61 -30.56
CA ILE A 91 -22.91 -32.51 -31.02
C ILE A 91 -24.38 -32.94 -31.03
N SER A 92 -24.67 -34.19 -31.39
CA SER A 92 -26.03 -34.73 -31.49
C SER A 92 -26.63 -35.13 -30.14
N ASN A 93 -25.80 -35.55 -29.17
CA ASN A 93 -26.21 -36.15 -27.90
C ASN A 93 -26.12 -35.20 -26.68
N GLN A 94 -26.39 -33.90 -26.86
CA GLN A 94 -26.47 -32.86 -25.80
C GLN A 94 -25.16 -32.16 -25.37
N GLN A 95 -24.00 -32.39 -25.98
CA GLN A 95 -22.88 -31.45 -25.81
C GLN A 95 -23.07 -30.22 -26.72
N ASP A 96 -22.76 -29.05 -26.17
CA ASP A 96 -22.85 -27.78 -26.86
C ASP A 96 -21.93 -27.75 -28.10
N GLY A 97 -22.51 -27.84 -29.30
CA GLY A 97 -21.75 -27.67 -30.54
C GLY A 97 -20.93 -26.36 -30.58
N ARG A 98 -21.40 -25.32 -29.88
CA ARG A 98 -20.63 -24.08 -29.67
C ARG A 98 -19.31 -24.27 -28.92
N LYS A 99 -19.25 -25.16 -27.93
CA LYS A 99 -18.04 -25.44 -27.14
C LYS A 99 -17.03 -26.18 -27.99
N ILE A 100 -17.48 -27.21 -28.71
CA ILE A 100 -16.64 -27.99 -29.63
C ILE A 100 -16.03 -27.09 -30.70
N LEU A 101 -16.84 -26.27 -31.37
CA LEU A 101 -16.35 -25.35 -32.40
C LEU A 101 -15.39 -24.29 -31.84
N ARG A 102 -15.67 -23.75 -30.64
CA ARG A 102 -14.78 -22.79 -29.97
C ARG A 102 -13.41 -23.40 -29.67
N ILE A 103 -13.36 -24.64 -29.18
CA ILE A 103 -12.11 -25.35 -28.87
C ILE A 103 -11.32 -25.61 -30.15
N LEU A 104 -11.96 -26.17 -31.17
CA LEU A 104 -11.30 -26.50 -32.43
C LEU A 104 -10.74 -25.26 -33.15
N LEU A 105 -11.48 -24.15 -33.21
CA LEU A 105 -11.03 -22.89 -33.82
C LEU A 105 -9.93 -22.16 -33.04
N SER A 106 -9.73 -22.52 -31.77
CA SER A 106 -8.69 -21.95 -30.91
C SER A 106 -7.37 -22.73 -30.97
N SER A 107 -7.38 -23.91 -31.60
CA SER A 107 -6.18 -24.70 -31.86
C SER A 107 -5.19 -23.96 -32.75
N ILE A 108 -3.91 -24.32 -32.66
CA ILE A 108 -2.84 -23.85 -33.54
C ILE A 108 -2.79 -24.70 -34.81
N GLU A 109 -3.34 -25.92 -34.78
CA GLU A 109 -3.35 -26.87 -35.87
C GLU A 109 -4.41 -26.53 -36.93
N GLU A 110 -3.98 -26.42 -38.19
CA GLU A 110 -4.86 -26.10 -39.32
C GLU A 110 -5.90 -27.21 -39.57
N ASP A 111 -5.55 -28.47 -39.31
CA ASP A 111 -6.45 -29.62 -39.49
C ASP A 111 -7.65 -29.55 -38.52
N LYS A 112 -7.45 -29.00 -37.32
CA LYS A 112 -8.55 -28.77 -36.36
C LYS A 112 -9.47 -27.65 -36.83
N HIS A 113 -8.94 -26.64 -37.52
CA HIS A 113 -9.77 -25.59 -38.13
C HIS A 113 -10.60 -26.17 -39.28
N LYS A 114 -9.99 -27.00 -40.15
CA LYS A 114 -10.70 -27.73 -41.21
C LYS A 114 -11.84 -28.58 -40.65
N LEU A 115 -11.58 -29.33 -39.58
CA LEU A 115 -12.60 -30.10 -38.88
C LEU A 115 -13.72 -29.22 -38.29
N ALA A 116 -13.41 -28.05 -37.75
CA ALA A 116 -14.44 -27.11 -37.28
C ALA A 116 -15.33 -26.61 -38.42
N TYR A 117 -14.75 -26.34 -39.60
CA TYR A 117 -15.52 -25.92 -40.79
C TYR A 117 -16.47 -27.02 -41.25
N THR A 118 -16.00 -28.27 -41.39
CA THR A 118 -16.84 -29.40 -41.84
C THR A 118 -17.98 -29.70 -40.86
N LEU A 119 -17.70 -29.66 -39.54
CA LEU A 119 -18.73 -29.86 -38.52
C LEU A 119 -19.81 -28.77 -38.55
N PHE A 120 -19.42 -27.52 -38.78
CA PHE A 120 -20.35 -26.40 -38.85
C PHE A 120 -21.28 -26.49 -40.09
N GLU A 121 -20.73 -26.83 -41.26
CA GLU A 121 -21.50 -27.01 -42.50
C GLU A 121 -22.47 -28.20 -42.40
N ASN A 122 -21.97 -29.37 -41.97
CA ASN A 122 -22.72 -30.63 -42.07
C ASN A 122 -23.79 -30.82 -40.98
N LYS A 123 -23.63 -30.20 -39.80
CA LYS A 123 -24.52 -30.47 -38.65
C LYS A 123 -25.17 -29.24 -38.03
N VAL A 124 -24.57 -28.06 -38.18
CA VAL A 124 -25.07 -26.84 -37.53
C VAL A 124 -25.89 -25.96 -38.48
N GLN A 125 -25.50 -25.86 -39.76
CA GLN A 125 -26.29 -25.15 -40.78
C GLN A 125 -27.32 -26.02 -41.50
N GLY A 126 -27.17 -27.35 -41.46
CA GLY A 126 -28.14 -28.29 -42.02
C GLY A 126 -28.35 -28.13 -43.52
N LEU A 127 -27.51 -28.77 -44.34
CA LEU A 127 -27.98 -29.30 -45.61
C LEU A 127 -28.85 -30.53 -45.29
N PRO A 128 -30.17 -30.51 -45.57
CA PRO A 128 -30.97 -31.72 -45.48
C PRO A 128 -30.66 -32.55 -46.73
N ASN A 129 -29.91 -33.62 -46.58
CA ASN A 129 -29.97 -34.77 -47.50
C ASN A 129 -29.15 -35.89 -46.89
N GLU A 130 -29.86 -36.86 -46.32
CA GLU A 130 -29.76 -38.27 -46.74
C GLU A 130 -30.84 -39.04 -45.99
N GLU A 131 -31.97 -39.22 -46.70
CA GLU A 131 -32.84 -40.37 -46.48
C GLU A 131 -31.99 -41.62 -46.65
N ILE A 132 -31.69 -42.31 -45.55
CA ILE A 132 -31.26 -43.70 -45.61
C ILE A 132 -32.48 -44.55 -45.27
N GLU A 133 -33.16 -44.90 -46.36
CA GLU A 133 -33.85 -46.15 -46.68
C GLU A 133 -34.23 -47.09 -45.53
N GLY A 134 -35.53 -47.35 -45.47
CA GLY A 134 -36.11 -48.33 -44.57
C GLY A 134 -35.74 -49.78 -44.88
N LYS A 135 -35.83 -50.59 -43.84
CA LYS A 135 -36.20 -52.00 -43.92
C LYS A 135 -37.13 -52.33 -42.75
N ASN A 136 -38.42 -52.25 -43.04
CA ASN A 136 -39.45 -52.98 -42.31
C ASN A 136 -39.47 -54.41 -42.87
N GLU A 137 -39.06 -55.39 -42.06
CA GLU A 137 -39.56 -56.76 -42.21
C GLU A 137 -40.12 -57.27 -40.88
N LYS A 138 -41.32 -57.83 -41.03
CA LYS A 138 -42.27 -58.26 -40.01
C LYS A 138 -41.74 -59.44 -39.21
N SER A 139 -42.03 -59.46 -37.91
CA SER A 139 -42.14 -60.69 -37.09
C SER A 139 -42.85 -60.38 -35.76
N GLU A 140 -44.18 -60.38 -35.77
CA GLU A 140 -45.01 -60.81 -34.63
C GLU A 140 -45.29 -62.31 -34.90
N VAL A 141 -45.23 -63.26 -33.98
CA VAL A 141 -46.00 -63.38 -32.74
C VAL A 141 -45.30 -64.49 -31.92
N LYS A 142 -44.56 -64.11 -30.86
CA LYS A 142 -44.11 -64.97 -29.73
C LYS A 142 -43.31 -64.18 -28.67
N THR A 143 -43.49 -62.85 -28.63
CA THR A 143 -42.62 -61.94 -27.87
C THR A 143 -43.30 -61.23 -26.70
N ASP A 144 -44.62 -61.28 -26.54
CA ASP A 144 -45.30 -60.34 -25.64
C ASP A 144 -45.03 -60.63 -24.16
N GLU A 145 -45.00 -61.89 -23.71
CA GLU A 145 -44.63 -62.21 -22.32
C GLU A 145 -43.16 -61.94 -21.99
N LYS A 146 -42.25 -62.05 -22.97
CA LYS A 146 -40.83 -61.70 -22.80
C LYS A 146 -40.62 -60.19 -22.83
N LYS A 147 -41.32 -59.47 -23.70
CA LYS A 147 -41.32 -58.01 -23.78
C LYS A 147 -41.90 -57.40 -22.51
N GLU A 148 -43.02 -57.91 -21.98
CA GLU A 148 -43.59 -57.45 -20.70
C GLU A 148 -42.64 -57.68 -19.51
N ARG A 149 -41.94 -58.82 -19.46
CA ARG A 149 -40.93 -59.06 -18.41
C ARG A 149 -39.72 -58.13 -18.51
N ILE A 150 -39.26 -57.81 -19.72
CA ILE A 150 -38.17 -56.85 -19.96
C ILE A 150 -38.62 -55.45 -19.56
N VAL A 151 -39.79 -55.01 -20.03
CA VAL A 151 -40.38 -53.70 -19.70
C VAL A 151 -40.60 -53.56 -18.20
N SER A 152 -41.06 -54.60 -17.49
CA SER A 152 -41.22 -54.53 -16.02
C SER A 152 -39.90 -54.40 -15.26
N LYS A 153 -38.79 -54.95 -15.79
CA LYS A 153 -37.45 -54.79 -15.21
C LYS A 153 -36.90 -53.39 -15.48
N ASP A 154 -37.12 -52.88 -16.69
CA ASP A 154 -36.71 -51.53 -17.07
C ASP A 154 -37.46 -50.48 -16.24
N ILE A 155 -38.77 -50.65 -16.03
CA ILE A 155 -39.57 -49.78 -15.15
C ILE A 155 -39.01 -49.76 -13.72
N LYS A 156 -38.71 -50.93 -13.13
CA LYS A 156 -38.11 -50.99 -11.78
C LYS A 156 -36.73 -50.33 -11.72
N SER A 157 -35.93 -50.48 -12.78
CA SER A 157 -34.62 -49.83 -12.88
C SER A 157 -34.76 -48.31 -12.99
N LEU A 158 -35.72 -47.82 -13.75
CA LEU A 158 -36.03 -46.39 -13.88
C LEU A 158 -36.58 -45.82 -12.57
N GLU A 159 -37.48 -46.53 -11.88
CA GLU A 159 -38.00 -46.12 -10.57
C GLU A 159 -36.89 -45.97 -9.52
N THR A 160 -35.92 -46.89 -9.51
CA THR A 160 -34.77 -46.79 -8.60
C THR A 160 -33.82 -45.65 -8.98
N GLN A 161 -33.63 -45.36 -10.27
CA GLN A 161 -32.89 -44.19 -10.72
C GLN A 161 -33.59 -42.89 -10.34
N VAL A 162 -34.92 -42.80 -10.51
CA VAL A 162 -35.73 -41.65 -10.10
C VAL A 162 -35.58 -41.40 -8.61
N LYS A 163 -35.74 -42.44 -7.76
CA LYS A 163 -35.54 -42.30 -6.30
C LYS A 163 -34.14 -41.83 -5.94
N LYS A 164 -33.09 -42.33 -6.60
CA LYS A 164 -31.71 -41.86 -6.38
C LYS A 164 -31.55 -40.39 -6.77
N LYS A 165 -32.15 -39.97 -7.89
CA LYS A 165 -32.11 -38.58 -8.34
C LYS A 165 -32.92 -37.65 -7.44
N GLU A 166 -34.06 -38.09 -6.91
CA GLU A 166 -34.86 -37.34 -5.93
C GLU A 166 -34.07 -37.09 -4.63
N ILE A 167 -33.38 -38.11 -4.12
CA ILE A 167 -32.51 -37.96 -2.94
C ILE A 167 -31.39 -36.96 -3.23
N GLN A 168 -30.72 -37.07 -4.39
CA GLN A 168 -29.68 -36.12 -4.80
C GLN A 168 -30.22 -34.69 -4.91
N ILE A 169 -31.43 -34.50 -5.45
CA ILE A 169 -32.07 -33.18 -5.54
C ILE A 169 -32.33 -32.61 -4.14
N GLN A 170 -32.84 -33.42 -3.21
CA GLN A 170 -33.09 -32.97 -1.83
C GLN A 170 -31.78 -32.61 -1.08
N GLU A 171 -30.70 -33.35 -1.30
CA GLU A 171 -29.39 -33.03 -0.74
C GLU A 171 -28.83 -31.73 -1.32
N LEU A 172 -28.89 -31.56 -2.64
CA LEU A 172 -28.47 -30.34 -3.31
C LEU A 172 -29.30 -29.13 -2.87
N GLN A 173 -30.61 -29.29 -2.67
CA GLN A 173 -31.48 -28.25 -2.11
C GLN A 173 -31.05 -27.84 -0.69
N LYS A 174 -30.75 -28.82 0.19
CA LYS A 174 -30.24 -28.52 1.55
C LYS A 174 -28.90 -27.79 1.50
N ILE A 175 -27.99 -28.17 0.59
CA ILE A 175 -26.70 -27.48 0.41
C ILE A 175 -26.92 -26.06 -0.09
N ALA A 176 -27.79 -25.87 -1.09
CA ALA A 176 -28.13 -24.56 -1.62
C ALA A 176 -28.72 -23.64 -0.55
N SER A 177 -29.68 -24.12 0.26
CA SER A 177 -30.26 -23.33 1.35
C SER A 177 -29.25 -23.00 2.45
N LYS A 178 -28.29 -23.90 2.76
CA LYS A 178 -27.19 -23.59 3.69
C LYS A 178 -26.27 -22.51 3.12
N ALA A 179 -25.91 -22.62 1.84
CA ALA A 179 -25.07 -21.64 1.16
C ALA A 179 -25.73 -20.26 1.11
N GLU A 180 -27.04 -20.19 0.80
CA GLU A 180 -27.81 -18.95 0.78
C GLU A 180 -27.86 -18.27 2.16
N ASN A 181 -28.10 -19.05 3.22
CA ASN A 181 -28.08 -18.54 4.59
C ASN A 181 -26.69 -18.04 5.01
N ASN A 182 -25.62 -18.73 4.60
CA ASN A 182 -24.25 -18.27 4.87
C ASN A 182 -23.93 -16.98 4.12
N LEU A 183 -24.30 -16.88 2.84
CA LEU A 183 -24.14 -15.66 2.05
C LEU A 183 -24.89 -14.47 2.66
N LYS A 184 -26.11 -14.70 3.17
CA LYS A 184 -26.87 -13.67 3.86
C LYS A 184 -26.17 -13.19 5.14
N LYS A 185 -25.65 -14.11 5.96
CA LYS A 185 -24.90 -13.77 7.16
C LYS A 185 -23.61 -12.99 6.85
N GLU A 186 -22.85 -13.41 5.84
CA GLU A 186 -21.64 -12.72 5.43
C GLU A 186 -21.95 -11.32 4.87
N ARG A 187 -23.03 -11.18 4.10
CA ARG A 187 -23.51 -9.87 3.64
C ARG A 187 -23.86 -8.94 4.81
N ASP A 188 -24.59 -9.42 5.80
CA ASP A 188 -24.97 -8.62 6.97
C ASP A 188 -23.74 -8.21 7.80
N LYS A 189 -22.72 -9.08 7.90
CA LYS A 189 -21.43 -8.73 8.52
C LYS A 189 -20.71 -7.64 7.74
N TRP A 190 -20.61 -7.79 6.42
CA TRP A 190 -19.94 -6.80 5.56
C TRP A 190 -20.64 -5.45 5.58
N GLU A 191 -21.98 -5.41 5.65
CA GLU A 191 -22.73 -4.16 5.78
C GLU A 191 -22.44 -3.47 7.12
N LYS A 192 -22.30 -4.22 8.22
CA LYS A 192 -21.90 -3.68 9.54
C LYS A 192 -20.46 -3.16 9.53
N GLU A 193 -19.52 -3.94 9.02
CA GLU A 193 -18.11 -3.54 8.92
C GLU A 193 -17.95 -2.29 8.06
N LYS A 194 -18.63 -2.24 6.91
CA LYS A 194 -18.65 -1.06 6.03
C LYS A 194 -19.14 0.18 6.77
N LYS A 195 -20.22 0.07 7.56
CA LYS A 195 -20.74 1.19 8.35
C LYS A 195 -19.72 1.65 9.39
N GLN A 196 -19.09 0.71 10.11
CA GLN A 196 -18.05 1.03 11.09
C GLN A 196 -16.84 1.74 10.45
N TYR A 197 -16.38 1.27 9.29
CA TYR A 197 -15.27 1.93 8.58
C TYR A 197 -15.64 3.32 8.08
N LEU A 198 -16.88 3.53 7.62
CA LEU A 198 -17.35 4.87 7.23
C LEU A 198 -17.39 5.84 8.42
N GLU A 199 -17.86 5.39 9.59
CA GLU A 199 -17.83 6.17 10.83
C GLU A 199 -16.39 6.49 11.25
N GLN A 200 -15.46 5.53 11.16
CA GLN A 200 -14.04 5.76 11.46
C GLN A 200 -13.40 6.77 10.50
N ILE A 201 -13.68 6.67 9.19
CA ILE A 201 -13.19 7.62 8.19
C ILE A 201 -13.71 9.02 8.47
N GLN A 202 -14.99 9.16 8.83
CA GLN A 202 -15.56 10.46 9.18
C GLN A 202 -14.89 11.04 10.43
N ASN A 203 -14.76 10.25 11.50
CA ASN A 203 -14.08 10.68 12.72
C ASN A 203 -12.63 11.11 12.49
N LEU A 204 -11.89 10.38 11.63
CA LEU A 204 -10.51 10.75 11.28
C LEU A 204 -10.44 12.04 10.46
N ARG A 205 -11.39 12.27 9.55
CA ARG A 205 -11.49 13.53 8.81
C ARG A 205 -11.75 14.71 9.75
N GLU A 206 -12.71 14.57 10.67
CA GLU A 206 -13.01 15.60 11.66
C GLU A 206 -11.80 15.91 12.55
N LYS A 207 -11.07 14.89 13.01
CA LYS A 207 -9.81 15.07 13.75
C LYS A 207 -8.75 15.79 12.94
N THR A 208 -8.60 15.44 11.66
CA THR A 208 -7.61 16.07 10.75
C THR A 208 -7.95 17.55 10.55
N THR A 209 -9.21 17.87 10.26
CA THR A 209 -9.66 19.27 10.10
C THR A 209 -9.46 20.08 11.38
N ASN A 210 -9.76 19.50 12.55
CA ASN A 210 -9.50 20.18 13.83
C ASN A 210 -8.01 20.44 14.06
N GLN A 211 -7.14 19.48 13.72
CA GLN A 211 -5.70 19.66 13.81
C GLN A 211 -5.18 20.71 12.81
N GLU A 212 -5.68 20.72 11.58
CA GLU A 212 -5.34 21.75 10.58
C GLU A 212 -5.73 23.15 11.06
N ASN A 213 -6.93 23.28 11.64
CA ASN A 213 -7.38 24.55 12.22
C ASN A 213 -6.48 24.99 13.38
N GLN A 214 -6.11 24.07 14.29
CA GLN A 214 -5.19 24.36 15.40
C GLN A 214 -3.81 24.79 14.90
N ILE A 215 -3.27 24.11 13.89
CA ILE A 215 -1.99 24.46 13.27
C ILE A 215 -2.05 25.86 12.65
N ASN A 216 -3.15 26.19 11.97
CA ASN A 216 -3.33 27.52 11.38
C ASN A 216 -3.43 28.62 12.45
N GLU A 217 -4.14 28.36 13.56
CA GLU A 217 -4.18 29.27 14.70
C GLU A 217 -2.79 29.48 15.30
N ASP A 218 -2.04 28.42 15.54
CA ASP A 218 -0.70 28.52 16.15
C ASP A 218 0.30 29.18 15.19
N LEU A 219 0.21 28.93 13.88
CA LEU A 219 0.95 29.67 12.86
C LEU A 219 0.63 31.17 12.89
N SER A 220 -0.64 31.54 13.07
CA SER A 220 -1.04 32.94 13.16
C SER A 220 -0.42 33.63 14.40
N LYS A 221 -0.39 32.94 15.54
CA LYS A 221 0.24 33.42 16.78
C LYS A 221 1.75 33.59 16.63
N VAL A 222 2.42 32.58 16.05
CA VAL A 222 3.87 32.64 15.76
C VAL A 222 4.19 33.82 14.85
N ASN A 223 3.39 34.06 13.81
CA ASN A 223 3.57 35.19 12.92
C ASN A 223 3.36 36.54 13.63
N SER A 224 2.39 36.67 14.53
CA SER A 224 2.23 37.90 15.32
C SER A 224 3.41 38.13 16.27
N SER A 225 3.84 37.10 17.00
CA SER A 225 4.99 37.20 17.91
C SER A 225 6.29 37.48 17.18
N SER A 226 6.50 36.89 16.00
CA SER A 226 7.65 37.18 15.14
C SER A 226 7.70 38.66 14.72
N LYS A 227 6.55 39.24 14.35
CA LYS A 227 6.44 40.68 14.05
C LYS A 227 6.74 41.55 15.27
N GLU A 228 6.29 41.17 16.46
CA GLU A 228 6.59 41.89 17.70
C GLU A 228 8.08 41.83 18.05
N ILE A 229 8.71 40.66 17.96
CA ILE A 229 10.15 40.47 18.16
C ILE A 229 10.93 41.35 17.17
N SER A 230 10.53 41.39 15.91
CA SER A 230 11.18 42.25 14.91
C SER A 230 11.10 43.74 15.28
N LYS A 231 9.96 44.20 15.81
CA LYS A 231 9.81 45.59 16.28
C LYS A 231 10.69 45.87 17.50
N LEU A 232 10.72 44.95 18.47
CA LEU A 232 11.55 45.08 19.66
C LEU A 232 13.04 45.08 19.32
N ASN A 233 13.48 44.24 18.38
CA ASN A 233 14.85 44.23 17.89
C ASN A 233 15.23 45.56 17.22
N GLN A 234 14.33 46.15 16.44
CA GLN A 234 14.55 47.47 15.86
C GLN A 234 14.74 48.54 16.95
N ILE A 235 13.89 48.55 17.97
CA ILE A 235 14.02 49.47 19.12
C ILE A 235 15.33 49.22 19.88
N LEU A 236 15.74 47.97 20.05
CA LEU A 236 17.00 47.61 20.71
C LEU A 236 18.20 48.17 19.95
N VAL A 237 18.22 48.05 18.63
CA VAL A 237 19.27 48.63 17.78
C VAL A 237 19.30 50.16 17.93
N GLU A 238 18.14 50.82 17.84
CA GLU A 238 18.05 52.28 18.04
C GLU A 238 18.56 52.72 19.42
N LYS A 239 18.25 51.96 20.48
CA LYS A 239 18.75 52.24 21.84
C LYS A 239 20.23 51.95 21.97
N GLN A 240 20.75 50.91 21.33
CA GLN A 240 22.17 50.60 21.34
C GLN A 240 22.98 51.69 20.62
N ASP A 241 22.49 52.19 19.49
CA ASP A 241 23.12 53.30 18.77
C ASP A 241 23.14 54.58 19.62
N GLU A 242 22.05 54.87 20.34
CA GLU A 242 21.99 56.01 21.26
C GLU A 242 22.95 55.82 22.44
N ILE A 243 23.04 54.62 23.02
CA ILE A 243 24.03 54.29 24.06
C ILE A 243 25.45 54.52 23.54
N ASN A 244 25.77 54.03 22.34
CA ASN A 244 27.07 54.19 21.71
C ASN A 244 27.40 55.68 21.50
N ARG A 245 26.42 56.46 21.04
CA ARG A 245 26.54 57.92 20.87
C ARG A 245 26.80 58.63 22.20
N LEU A 246 26.01 58.35 23.24
CA LEU A 246 26.19 58.93 24.57
C LEU A 246 27.53 58.51 25.19
N HIS A 247 27.94 57.26 24.98
CA HIS A 247 29.23 56.75 25.45
C HIS A 247 30.40 57.49 24.80
N ALA A 248 30.33 57.74 23.48
CA ALA A 248 31.34 58.56 22.78
C ALA A 248 31.42 59.98 23.36
N ILE A 249 30.28 60.62 23.64
CA ILE A 249 30.23 61.94 24.30
C ILE A 249 30.89 61.87 25.69
N CYS A 250 30.52 60.90 26.52
CA CYS A 250 31.11 60.72 27.85
C CYS A 250 32.63 60.49 27.80
N LEU A 251 33.15 59.74 26.82
CA LEU A 251 34.59 59.56 26.65
C LEU A 251 35.30 60.86 26.28
N THR A 252 34.70 61.69 25.41
CA THR A 252 35.27 63.01 25.08
C THR A 252 35.27 63.96 26.28
N LEU A 253 34.25 63.89 27.15
CA LEU A 253 34.18 64.68 28.38
C LEU A 253 35.17 64.19 29.45
N LYS A 254 35.29 62.87 29.64
CA LYS A 254 36.29 62.26 30.54
C LYS A 254 37.73 62.47 30.07
N SER A 255 37.98 62.54 28.76
CA SER A 255 39.30 62.89 28.21
C SER A 255 39.73 64.32 28.61
N ASN A 256 38.80 65.19 29.01
CA ASN A 256 39.11 66.53 29.49
C ASN A 256 39.22 66.61 31.03
N GLU A 257 38.89 65.53 31.75
CA GLU A 257 38.96 65.46 33.21
C GLU A 257 39.67 64.16 33.66
N GLN A 258 40.93 64.33 34.08
CA GLN A 258 41.71 63.50 35.03
C GLN A 258 42.90 62.68 34.47
N VAL A 259 44.08 63.23 34.77
CA VAL A 259 45.20 62.52 35.41
C VAL A 259 44.65 61.77 36.64
N ALA A 260 44.67 60.43 36.67
CA ALA A 260 44.59 59.66 37.92
C ALA A 260 44.96 58.16 37.74
N VAL A 261 46.22 57.85 38.10
CA VAL A 261 46.70 56.69 38.88
C VAL A 261 45.91 55.38 38.79
N THR A 262 46.44 54.42 38.03
CA THR A 262 46.16 52.98 38.18
C THR A 262 47.07 52.37 39.24
N VAL A 263 46.47 51.87 40.33
CA VAL A 263 47.13 51.05 41.36
C VAL A 263 47.13 49.59 40.89
N GLU A 264 48.30 49.02 40.62
CA GLU A 264 48.45 47.60 40.29
C GLU A 264 48.18 46.71 41.51
N LYS A 265 47.17 45.83 41.43
CA LYS A 265 46.97 44.72 42.37
C LYS A 265 47.85 43.51 41.99
N PRO A 266 48.30 42.69 42.96
CA PRO A 266 49.17 41.54 42.69
C PRO A 266 48.44 40.45 41.89
N LYS A 267 49.14 39.93 40.87
CA LYS A 267 48.62 39.00 39.85
C LYS A 267 48.64 37.55 40.36
N LYS A 268 47.48 36.88 40.38
CA LYS A 268 47.36 35.43 40.68
C LYS A 268 47.41 34.59 39.40
N LYS A 269 47.95 33.37 39.47
CA LYS A 269 47.95 32.39 38.37
C LYS A 269 46.76 31.42 38.50
N ILE A 270 45.93 31.34 37.47
CA ILE A 270 44.67 30.59 37.48
C ILE A 270 44.66 29.55 36.38
N ALA A 271 44.28 28.31 36.73
CA ALA A 271 43.97 27.25 35.77
C ALA A 271 42.45 27.13 35.59
N LEU A 272 41.99 27.03 34.35
CA LEU A 272 40.58 26.85 34.01
C LEU A 272 40.36 25.49 33.34
N ILE A 273 39.58 24.63 33.97
CA ILE A 273 39.24 23.30 33.46
C ILE A 273 37.90 23.35 32.75
N GLY A 274 37.92 23.15 31.44
CA GLY A 274 36.73 23.13 30.59
C GLY A 274 37.09 22.98 29.11
N ASN A 275 36.06 22.85 28.27
CA ASN A 275 36.23 22.70 26.83
C ASN A 275 36.65 24.04 26.21
N GLU A 276 37.78 24.06 25.50
CA GLU A 276 38.34 25.26 24.87
C GLU A 276 37.32 25.97 23.95
N ARG A 277 36.42 25.22 23.30
CA ARG A 277 35.36 25.79 22.44
C ARG A 277 34.28 26.53 23.22
N SER A 278 33.91 26.04 24.40
CA SER A 278 32.93 26.69 25.28
C SER A 278 33.51 27.95 25.91
N LEU A 279 34.83 27.94 26.15
CA LEU A 279 35.55 28.97 26.89
C LEU A 279 36.11 30.10 26.03
N LYS A 280 36.36 29.87 24.73
CA LYS A 280 36.86 30.89 23.77
C LYS A 280 36.02 32.16 23.69
N ASN A 281 34.74 32.09 24.02
CA ASN A 281 33.82 33.23 23.99
C ASN A 281 33.68 33.93 25.36
N VAL A 282 34.36 33.42 26.39
CA VAL A 282 34.23 33.91 27.77
C VAL A 282 35.49 34.71 28.12
N ASN A 283 35.53 35.97 27.68
CA ASN A 283 36.59 36.94 28.02
C ASN A 283 36.39 37.50 29.45
N CYS A 284 36.15 36.63 30.44
CA CYS A 284 35.81 37.07 31.79
C CYS A 284 37.00 37.38 32.68
N TYR A 285 38.19 36.87 32.34
CA TYR A 285 39.40 37.13 33.14
C TYR A 285 40.16 38.33 32.59
N SER A 286 40.65 39.18 33.50
CA SER A 286 41.58 40.26 33.16
C SER A 286 42.96 39.72 32.73
N HIS A 287 43.23 38.44 32.98
CA HIS A 287 44.47 37.72 32.67
C HIS A 287 44.15 36.44 31.90
N ASN A 288 44.99 36.01 30.95
CA ASN A 288 44.74 34.81 30.14
C ASN A 288 44.93 33.53 31.00
N PRO A 289 43.86 32.82 31.43
CA PRO A 289 44.01 31.64 32.26
C PRO A 289 44.62 30.47 31.45
N GLU A 290 45.30 29.56 32.13
CA GLU A 290 45.78 28.32 31.47
C GLU A 290 44.60 27.34 31.34
N ILE A 291 44.16 27.10 30.11
CA ILE A 291 43.01 26.22 29.81
C ILE A 291 43.50 24.77 29.79
N ILE A 292 42.92 23.93 30.64
CA ILE A 292 43.20 22.48 30.70
C ILE A 292 41.96 21.74 30.20
N GLU A 293 42.12 20.96 29.14
CA GLU A 293 41.01 20.19 28.58
C GLU A 293 40.61 19.00 29.48
N PRO A 294 39.32 18.65 29.56
CA PRO A 294 38.87 17.52 30.39
C PRO A 294 39.50 16.17 30.04
N ALA A 295 40.01 16.00 28.82
CA ALA A 295 40.65 14.76 28.37
C ALA A 295 42.05 14.57 28.96
N THR A 296 42.80 15.66 29.20
CA THR A 296 44.17 15.59 29.69
C THR A 296 44.26 15.34 31.20
N ILE A 297 43.14 15.48 31.93
CA ILE A 297 43.04 15.16 33.37
C ILE A 297 43.38 13.70 33.67
N ASP A 298 43.10 12.80 32.72
CA ASP A 298 43.38 11.38 32.91
C ASP A 298 44.89 11.06 32.75
N GLU A 299 45.61 11.89 31.99
CA GLU A 299 47.03 11.76 31.66
C GLU A 299 47.96 12.54 32.61
N ILE A 300 47.41 13.45 33.41
CA ILE A 300 48.15 14.20 34.43
C ILE A 300 48.40 13.26 35.62
N ASP A 301 49.57 12.63 35.63
CA ASP A 301 50.13 11.94 36.80
C ASP A 301 51.04 12.89 37.59
N ASN A 302 50.83 12.91 38.91
CA ASN A 302 51.52 13.67 39.97
C ASN A 302 50.98 15.07 40.32
N ASN A 303 50.89 15.31 41.63
CA ASN A 303 50.40 16.53 42.30
C ASN A 303 51.20 17.82 41.97
N GLU A 304 52.33 17.73 41.25
CA GLU A 304 53.23 18.87 41.02
C GLU A 304 52.70 19.92 40.03
N ILE A 305 51.82 19.53 39.08
CA ILE A 305 51.24 20.47 38.11
C ILE A 305 50.25 21.41 38.80
N TRP A 306 49.46 20.88 39.74
CA TRP A 306 48.42 21.64 40.43
C TRP A 306 48.97 22.62 41.47
N SER A 307 50.16 22.37 42.04
CA SER A 307 50.82 23.29 42.97
C SER A 307 51.37 24.57 42.31
N LYS A 308 51.32 24.69 40.98
CA LYS A 308 51.77 25.89 40.23
C LYS A 308 50.71 26.99 40.13
N PHE A 309 49.46 26.67 40.45
CA PHE A 309 48.33 27.57 40.34
C PHE A 309 47.85 28.00 41.73
N ASP A 310 47.53 29.28 41.85
CA ASP A 310 46.96 29.83 43.08
C ASP A 310 45.49 29.43 43.22
N GLU A 311 44.77 29.31 42.09
CA GLU A 311 43.36 28.92 42.02
C GLU A 311 43.09 28.04 40.79
N ILE A 312 42.24 27.02 40.96
CA ILE A 312 41.79 26.11 39.89
C ILE A 312 40.26 26.23 39.77
N HIS A 313 39.79 26.73 38.63
CA HIS A 313 38.38 26.91 38.34
C HIS A 313 37.87 25.78 37.46
N VAL A 314 36.78 25.13 37.88
CA VAL A 314 36.26 23.93 37.24
C VAL A 314 34.81 24.10 36.84
N ILE A 315 34.50 23.87 35.56
CA ILE A 315 33.13 23.85 35.07
C ILE A 315 32.56 22.43 35.25
N SER A 316 31.77 22.23 36.29
CA SER A 316 31.36 20.90 36.75
C SER A 316 30.45 20.14 35.76
N PHE A 317 29.68 20.84 34.92
CA PHE A 317 28.81 20.19 33.91
C PHE A 317 29.58 19.61 32.72
N GLU A 318 30.83 20.01 32.49
CA GLU A 318 31.67 19.51 31.39
C GLU A 318 32.49 18.27 31.78
N LEU A 319 32.39 17.83 33.03
CA LEU A 319 33.18 16.72 33.59
C LEU A 319 32.29 15.56 34.01
N THR A 320 32.79 14.33 33.84
CA THR A 320 32.15 13.15 34.42
C THR A 320 32.39 13.11 35.93
N SER A 321 31.45 12.50 36.67
CA SER A 321 31.55 12.37 38.13
C SER A 321 32.84 11.69 38.60
N GLY A 322 33.37 10.74 37.81
CA GLY A 322 34.66 10.09 38.05
C GLY A 322 35.86 11.04 37.96
N ARG A 323 35.90 11.89 36.93
CA ARG A 323 36.98 12.88 36.75
C ARG A 323 36.92 13.99 37.78
N LEU A 324 35.73 14.45 38.15
CA LEU A 324 35.55 15.43 39.21
C LEU A 324 36.05 14.88 40.57
N ARG A 325 35.75 13.62 40.87
CA ARG A 325 36.27 12.94 42.06
C ARG A 325 37.80 12.80 42.03
N LYS A 326 38.39 12.52 40.86
CA LYS A 326 39.85 12.46 40.68
C LYS A 326 40.49 13.84 40.94
N LEU A 327 39.92 14.91 40.40
CA LEU A 327 40.37 16.30 40.63
C LEU A 327 40.33 16.70 42.11
N ARG A 328 39.23 16.40 42.82
CA ARG A 328 39.12 16.67 44.27
C ARG A 328 40.16 15.93 45.11
N ASN A 329 40.66 14.79 44.63
CA ASN A 329 41.70 14.03 45.31
C ASN A 329 43.11 14.56 44.98
N MET A 330 43.29 15.21 43.82
CA MET A 330 44.57 15.72 43.31
C MET A 330 44.85 17.18 43.72
N ALA A 331 43.81 18.01 43.78
CA ALA A 331 43.88 19.40 44.21
C ALA A 331 43.34 19.53 45.64
N SER A 332 43.97 20.36 46.48
CA SER A 332 43.43 20.69 47.79
C SER A 332 42.11 21.45 47.66
N ASN A 333 41.14 21.15 48.53
CA ASN A 333 39.80 21.78 48.51
C ASN A 333 39.83 23.31 48.66
N GLU A 334 40.93 23.89 49.12
CA GLU A 334 41.09 25.34 49.26
C GLU A 334 41.39 26.03 47.92
N VAL A 335 42.06 25.34 46.99
CA VAL A 335 42.48 25.84 45.67
C VAL A 335 41.43 25.57 44.59
N LEU A 336 40.60 24.54 44.77
CA LEU A 336 39.58 24.13 43.82
C LEU A 336 38.26 24.91 43.98
N LYS A 337 37.82 25.61 42.94
CA LYS A 337 36.48 26.24 42.86
C LYS A 337 35.65 25.60 41.76
N GLU A 338 34.50 25.06 42.14
CA GLU A 338 33.58 24.39 41.21
C GLU A 338 32.41 25.30 40.85
N PHE A 339 32.13 25.40 39.56
CA PHE A 339 31.05 26.20 39.01
C PHE A 339 30.10 25.33 38.18
N ASN A 340 28.82 25.38 38.53
CA ASN A 340 27.77 24.59 37.86
C ASN A 340 27.38 25.15 36.49
N THR A 341 27.70 26.42 36.21
CA THR A 341 27.40 27.10 34.95
C THR A 341 28.49 28.11 34.61
N ILE A 342 28.64 28.46 33.34
CA ILE A 342 29.54 29.52 32.88
C ILE A 342 29.13 30.88 33.49
N HIS A 343 27.84 31.13 33.68
CA HIS A 343 27.35 32.37 34.29
C HIS A 343 27.83 32.56 35.74
N ASN A 344 27.89 31.46 36.51
CA ASN A 344 28.39 31.50 37.89
C ASN A 344 29.90 31.81 37.93
N LEU A 345 30.66 31.32 36.93
CA LEU A 345 32.07 31.64 36.76
C LEU A 345 32.25 33.14 36.49
N ILE A 346 31.55 33.69 35.50
CA ILE A 346 31.64 35.12 35.13
C ILE A 346 31.30 36.01 36.33
N SER A 347 30.20 35.71 37.02
CA SER A 347 29.76 36.48 38.19
C SER A 347 30.80 36.45 39.33
N TYR A 348 31.50 35.33 39.50
CA TYR A 348 32.55 35.20 40.51
C TYR A 348 33.79 36.00 40.15
N VAL A 349 34.22 35.96 38.88
CA VAL A 349 35.39 36.69 38.40
C VAL A 349 35.15 38.20 38.45
N ASP A 350 33.97 38.65 38.02
CA ASP A 350 33.55 40.06 38.11
C ASP A 350 33.51 40.56 39.56
N ALA A 351 33.07 39.73 40.50
CA ALA A 351 33.00 40.08 41.92
C ALA A 351 34.38 40.13 42.60
N GLN A 352 35.34 39.31 42.16
CA GLN A 352 36.70 39.27 42.71
C GLN A 352 37.64 40.28 42.02
N GLY A 353 37.27 40.79 40.84
CA GLY A 353 38.06 41.76 40.06
C GLY A 353 39.39 41.17 39.60
N VAL A 354 39.35 39.94 39.06
CA VAL A 354 40.51 39.12 38.67
C VAL A 354 40.62 38.98 37.14
#